data_AF-A0AAU7XDY7-F1
#
_entry.id   AF-A0AAU7XDY7-F1
#
_cell.length_a   1.000
_cell.length_b   1.000
_cell.length_c   1.000
_cell.angle_alpha   90.00
_cell.angle_beta   90.00
_cell.angle_gamma   90.00
#
_symmetry.space_group_name_H-M   'P 1'
#
loop_
_entity.id
_entity.type
_entity.pdbx_description
1 polymer ?
#
loop_
_entity_poly.entity_id
_entity_poly.type
_entity_poly.pdbx_seq_one_letter_code
_entity_poly.pdbx_strand_id
1 'polypeptide(L)'
;MATVSIQAGKLASLAVAIALAAGSIVQGGAAFAQSIPEKTVTRDLVRRLLVDSCVYSISARAEADRKVVVDACQCSSAKFIKGVDEKDIAELQGRAELPGEWVRTVEAGTAQCGKR
;
A
#
# COMPACT_ATOMS: atom_id res chain seq x y z
N MET A 1 30.94 -3.44 -39.46
CA MET A 1 31.22 -2.38 -40.45
C MET A 1 30.44 -1.16 -40.02
N ALA A 2 31.16 -0.04 -39.86
CA ALA A 2 30.61 1.28 -39.54
C ALA A 2 30.02 1.96 -40.79
N THR A 3 29.56 3.20 -40.57
CA THR A 3 29.06 4.27 -41.47
C THR A 3 27.54 4.23 -41.74
N VAL A 4 26.69 5.10 -41.16
CA VAL A 4 26.65 6.58 -41.02
C VAL A 4 26.68 7.31 -42.36
N SER A 5 25.61 8.03 -42.71
CA SER A 5 25.62 9.47 -43.10
C SER A 5 24.23 9.94 -43.59
N ILE A 6 23.50 10.81 -42.89
CA ILE A 6 23.50 12.31 -42.87
C ILE A 6 22.60 12.93 -43.94
N GLN A 7 21.61 13.73 -43.53
CA GLN A 7 21.36 15.14 -43.95
C GLN A 7 20.08 15.64 -43.25
N ALA A 8 20.16 16.44 -42.18
CA ALA A 8 20.47 17.87 -42.16
C ALA A 8 19.44 18.75 -42.90
N GLY A 9 18.23 18.85 -42.34
CA GLY A 9 17.27 19.92 -42.63
C GLY A 9 17.02 20.73 -41.35
N LYS A 10 17.53 21.95 -41.33
CA LYS A 10 17.59 22.87 -40.19
C LYS A 10 16.20 23.32 -39.71
N LEU A 11 16.02 23.20 -38.39
CA LEU A 11 15.65 24.26 -37.45
C LEU A 11 14.29 24.94 -37.63
N ALA A 12 13.32 24.56 -36.79
CA ALA A 12 12.68 25.51 -35.87
C ALA A 12 11.81 24.77 -34.84
N SER A 13 12.33 24.69 -33.62
CA SER A 13 11.58 24.69 -32.36
C SER A 13 10.46 23.67 -32.17
N LEU A 14 10.82 22.44 -31.78
CA LEU A 14 9.99 21.68 -30.85
C LEU A 14 10.88 21.20 -29.70
N ALA A 15 10.74 21.88 -28.56
CA ALA A 15 11.50 21.65 -27.36
C ALA A 15 11.24 20.24 -26.79
N VAL A 16 12.33 19.54 -26.50
CA VAL A 16 12.57 18.73 -25.29
C VAL A 16 11.37 17.94 -24.75
N ALA A 17 11.29 16.64 -25.04
CA ALA A 17 10.78 15.63 -24.10
C ALA A 17 10.87 14.19 -24.66
N ILE A 18 12.04 13.69 -25.07
CA ILE A 18 12.21 12.23 -25.27
C ILE A 18 13.60 11.84 -24.81
N ALA A 19 13.76 11.72 -23.50
CA ALA A 19 14.94 11.10 -22.90
C ALA A 19 14.54 10.30 -21.66
N LEU A 20 13.54 9.41 -21.77
CA LEU A 20 13.25 8.35 -20.80
C LEU A 20 12.44 7.23 -21.47
N ALA A 21 13.03 6.57 -22.48
CA ALA A 21 12.45 5.39 -23.13
C ALA A 21 13.43 4.21 -23.14
N ALA A 22 14.10 3.98 -22.01
CA ALA A 22 14.89 2.78 -21.76
C ALA A 22 14.73 2.39 -20.29
N GLY A 23 13.90 1.39 -20.01
CA GLY A 23 13.80 0.82 -18.66
C GLY A 23 12.54 0.01 -18.33
N SER A 24 11.48 0.07 -19.14
CA SER A 24 10.18 -0.50 -18.75
C SER A 24 9.86 -1.83 -19.42
N ILE A 25 10.69 -2.86 -19.23
CA ILE A 25 10.29 -4.26 -19.49
C ILE A 25 10.88 -5.18 -18.41
N VAL A 26 10.33 -5.10 -17.20
CA VAL A 26 10.28 -6.24 -16.27
C VAL A 26 8.89 -6.23 -15.64
N GLN A 27 7.91 -6.74 -16.39
CA GLN A 27 6.63 -7.19 -15.86
C GLN A 27 6.75 -8.68 -15.58
N GLY A 28 6.58 -9.10 -14.33
CA GLY A 28 6.57 -10.51 -13.97
C GLY A 28 6.54 -10.79 -12.46
N GLY A 29 5.44 -10.43 -11.80
CA GLY A 29 5.03 -11.04 -10.53
C GLY A 29 5.56 -10.41 -9.24
N ALA A 30 4.69 -10.41 -8.21
CA ALA A 30 4.92 -9.99 -6.83
C ALA A 30 4.92 -8.47 -6.54
N ALA A 31 3.79 -7.81 -6.83
CA ALA A 31 3.50 -6.47 -6.30
C ALA A 31 2.44 -6.53 -5.18
N PHE A 32 2.70 -7.30 -4.12
CA PHE A 32 2.12 -7.13 -2.76
C PHE A 32 3.10 -7.71 -1.73
N ALA A 33 4.31 -7.20 -1.71
CA ALA A 33 5.13 -7.27 -0.50
C ALA A 33 5.26 -5.83 -0.02
N GLN A 34 4.30 -5.38 0.79
CA GLN A 34 4.53 -4.21 1.64
C GLN A 34 5.58 -4.64 2.67
N SER A 35 6.85 -4.68 2.26
CA SER A 35 7.95 -4.88 3.19
C SER A 35 7.78 -3.81 4.27
N ILE A 36 7.54 -4.25 5.50
CA ILE A 36 7.54 -3.32 6.61
C ILE A 36 8.93 -2.69 6.59
N PRO A 37 9.05 -1.36 6.38
CA PRO A 37 10.36 -0.72 6.29
C PRO A 37 11.14 -1.16 7.53
N GLU A 38 12.44 -1.45 7.36
CA GLU A 38 13.35 -2.01 8.38
C GLU A 38 13.53 -1.14 9.65
N LYS A 39 12.66 -0.15 9.83
CA LYS A 39 12.36 0.53 11.08
C LYS A 39 11.71 -0.45 12.05
N THR A 40 11.96 -0.23 13.34
CA THR A 40 11.31 -0.94 14.43
C THR A 40 9.80 -0.98 14.22
N VAL A 41 9.20 -2.18 14.22
CA VAL A 41 7.76 -2.34 14.12
C VAL A 41 7.13 -1.75 15.38
N THR A 42 6.44 -0.62 15.20
CA THR A 42 5.74 0.06 16.29
C THR A 42 4.25 -0.25 16.25
N ARG A 43 3.59 -0.17 17.41
CA ARG A 43 2.13 -0.29 17.52
C ARG A 43 1.39 0.64 16.56
N ASP A 44 1.87 1.87 16.38
CA ASP A 44 1.26 2.83 15.45
C ASP A 44 1.43 2.42 13.99
N LEU A 45 2.58 1.85 13.61
CA LEU A 45 2.79 1.32 12.27
C LEU A 45 1.84 0.15 11.98
N VAL A 46 1.73 -0.81 12.90
CA VAL A 46 0.79 -1.94 12.79
C VAL A 46 -0.64 -1.44 12.67
N ARG A 47 -1.04 -0.46 13.49
CA ARG A 47 -2.37 0.16 13.40
C ARG A 47 -2.63 0.74 12.02
N ARG A 48 -1.69 1.47 11.43
CA ARG A 48 -1.84 2.07 10.09
C ARG A 48 -1.95 0.99 9.00
N LEU A 49 -1.15 -0.07 9.09
CA LEU A 49 -1.20 -1.20 8.15
C LEU A 49 -2.54 -1.96 8.24
N LEU A 50 -3.08 -2.13 9.45
CA LEU A 50 -4.41 -2.72 9.66
C LEU A 50 -5.51 -1.85 9.05
N VAL A 51 -5.42 -0.52 9.18
CA VAL A 51 -6.38 0.41 8.55
C VAL A 51 -6.31 0.30 7.04
N ASP A 52 -5.10 0.33 6.46
CA ASP A 52 -4.91 0.26 4.99
C ASP A 52 -5.46 -1.07 4.44
N SER A 53 -5.11 -2.18 5.09
CA SER A 53 -5.61 -3.52 4.73
C SER A 53 -7.14 -3.59 4.81
N CYS A 54 -7.74 -3.08 5.89
CA CYS A 54 -9.19 -3.05 6.08
C CYS A 54 -9.89 -2.21 5.00
N VAL A 55 -9.39 -1.00 4.72
CA VAL A 55 -9.99 -0.10 3.73
C VAL A 55 -9.90 -0.73 2.34
N TYR A 56 -8.73 -1.24 1.95
CA TYR A 56 -8.55 -1.91 0.66
C TYR A 56 -9.54 -3.08 0.50
N SER A 57 -9.62 -3.92 1.52
CA SER A 57 -10.44 -5.12 1.52
C SER A 57 -11.94 -4.81 1.49
N ILE A 58 -12.42 -3.83 2.27
CA ILE A 58 -13.84 -3.44 2.32
C ILE A 58 -14.25 -2.60 1.11
N SER A 59 -13.44 -1.63 0.67
CA SER A 59 -13.74 -0.84 -0.52
C SER A 59 -13.80 -1.67 -1.81
N ALA A 60 -13.15 -2.83 -1.85
CA ALA A 60 -13.25 -3.76 -2.98
C ALA A 60 -14.60 -4.50 -3.07
N ARG A 61 -15.41 -4.51 -2.00
CA ARG A 61 -16.63 -5.34 -1.88
C ARG A 61 -17.87 -4.59 -1.43
N ALA A 62 -17.75 -3.36 -0.94
CA ALA A 62 -18.86 -2.56 -0.46
C ALA A 62 -19.09 -1.34 -1.36
N GLU A 63 -20.33 -1.14 -1.80
CA GLU A 63 -20.82 0.14 -2.35
C GLU A 63 -21.08 1.15 -1.21
N ALA A 64 -20.10 1.33 -0.33
CA ALA A 64 -20.18 2.24 0.79
C ALA A 64 -19.32 3.49 0.53
N ASP A 65 -19.74 4.63 1.07
CA ASP A 65 -18.94 5.85 1.02
C ASP A 65 -17.54 5.60 1.60
N ARG A 66 -16.51 5.97 0.84
CA ARG A 66 -15.11 5.71 1.20
C ARG A 66 -14.73 6.30 2.55
N LYS A 67 -15.27 7.47 2.89
CA LYS A 67 -15.03 8.12 4.19
C LYS A 67 -15.61 7.28 5.32
N VAL A 68 -16.82 6.76 5.16
CA VAL A 68 -17.46 5.88 6.15
C VAL A 68 -16.65 4.60 6.36
N VAL A 69 -16.13 4.01 5.27
CA VAL A 69 -15.24 2.83 5.36
C VAL A 69 -13.95 3.17 6.10
N VAL A 70 -13.30 4.29 5.77
CA VAL A 70 -12.06 4.73 6.43
C VAL A 70 -12.30 4.95 7.92
N ASP A 71 -13.35 5.67 8.31
CA ASP A 71 -13.65 5.98 9.70
C ASP A 71 -13.98 4.70 10.51
N ALA A 72 -14.72 3.76 9.91
CA ALA A 72 -15.02 2.47 10.52
C ALA A 72 -13.76 1.61 10.71
N CYS A 73 -12.88 1.55 9.70
CA CYS A 73 -11.61 0.84 9.78
C CYS A 73 -10.68 1.48 10.82
N GLN A 74 -10.56 2.80 10.86
CA GLN A 74 -9.76 3.51 11.88
C GLN A 74 -10.23 3.20 13.30
N CYS A 75 -11.54 3.24 13.53
CA CYS A 75 -12.14 2.89 14.81
C CYS A 75 -11.85 1.43 15.21
N SER A 76 -12.05 0.50 14.27
CA SER A 76 -11.85 -0.93 14.54
C SER A 76 -10.38 -1.27 14.80
N SER A 77 -9.45 -0.79 13.95
CA SER A 77 -8.01 -0.98 14.14
C SER A 77 -7.52 -0.38 15.45
N ALA A 78 -8.02 0.79 15.85
CA ALA A 78 -7.66 1.42 17.12
C ALA A 78 -8.19 0.64 18.34
N LYS A 79 -9.33 -0.03 18.24
CA LYS A 79 -9.84 -0.91 19.30
C LYS A 79 -9.03 -2.20 19.39
N PHE A 80 -8.79 -2.85 18.26
CA PHE A 80 -8.05 -4.10 18.18
C PHE A 80 -6.62 -3.94 18.74
N ILE A 81 -5.87 -2.96 18.24
CA ILE A 81 -4.44 -2.83 18.56
C ILE A 81 -4.16 -2.49 20.04
N LYS A 82 -5.16 -2.01 20.78
CA LYS A 82 -5.05 -1.78 22.23
C LYS A 82 -4.99 -3.07 23.02
N GLY A 83 -5.57 -4.15 22.51
CA GLY A 83 -5.56 -5.48 23.14
C GLY A 83 -4.41 -6.38 22.69
N VAL A 84 -3.56 -5.91 21.76
CA VAL A 84 -2.43 -6.68 21.25
C VAL A 84 -1.20 -6.41 22.11
N ASP A 85 -0.58 -7.50 22.57
CA ASP A 85 0.63 -7.46 23.37
C ASP A 85 1.83 -6.95 22.55
N GLU A 86 2.73 -6.26 23.24
CA GLU A 86 3.94 -5.72 22.57
C GLU A 86 4.86 -6.83 22.06
N LYS A 87 4.82 -8.02 22.67
CA LYS A 87 5.54 -9.21 22.20
C LYS A 87 5.05 -9.63 20.82
N ASP A 88 3.74 -9.73 20.64
CA ASP A 88 3.14 -10.12 19.36
C ASP A 88 3.44 -9.08 18.26
N ILE A 89 3.48 -7.79 18.62
CA ILE A 89 3.88 -6.72 17.71
C ILE A 89 5.37 -6.85 17.33
N ALA A 90 6.24 -7.17 18.28
CA ALA A 90 7.67 -7.36 18.04
C ALA A 90 7.95 -8.57 17.13
N GLU A 91 7.14 -9.63 17.23
CA GLU A 91 7.22 -10.82 16.36
C GLU A 91 6.89 -10.52 14.88
N LEU A 92 6.33 -9.34 14.58
CA LEU A 92 6.13 -8.87 13.21
C LEU A 92 7.40 -8.26 12.59
N GLN A 93 8.45 -8.01 13.39
CA GLN A 93 9.72 -7.53 12.85
C GLN A 93 10.27 -8.54 11.84
N GLY A 94 10.54 -8.07 10.61
CA GLY A 94 11.04 -8.91 9.52
C GLY A 94 9.96 -9.74 8.82
N ARG A 95 8.68 -9.60 9.18
CA ARG A 95 7.57 -10.17 8.39
C ARG A 95 7.17 -9.23 7.27
N ALA A 96 6.82 -9.82 6.12
CA ALA A 96 6.33 -9.06 4.97
C ALA A 96 4.84 -8.70 5.10
N GLU A 97 4.10 -9.37 5.97
CA GLU A 97 2.64 -9.29 6.03
C GLU A 97 2.13 -9.34 7.47
N LEU A 98 0.98 -8.70 7.71
CA LEU A 98 0.26 -8.81 8.97
C LEU A 98 -0.40 -10.20 9.10
N PRO A 99 -0.61 -10.70 10.34
CA PRO A 99 -1.37 -11.92 10.53
C PRO A 99 -2.79 -11.78 9.96
N GLY A 100 -3.19 -12.69 9.07
CA GLY A 100 -4.49 -12.60 8.40
C GLY A 100 -5.69 -12.65 9.35
N GLU A 101 -5.51 -13.23 10.54
CA GLU A 101 -6.51 -13.19 11.61
C GLU A 101 -6.74 -11.77 12.13
N TRP A 102 -5.67 -10.97 12.30
CA TRP A 102 -5.78 -9.59 12.78
C TRP A 102 -6.56 -8.74 11.79
N VAL A 103 -6.29 -8.91 10.50
CA VAL A 103 -7.01 -8.23 9.42
C VAL A 103 -8.50 -8.61 9.46
N ARG A 104 -8.83 -9.90 9.53
CA ARG A 104 -10.22 -10.37 9.64
C ARG A 104 -10.95 -9.85 10.88
N THR A 105 -10.27 -9.81 12.02
CA THR A 105 -10.83 -9.28 13.27
C THR A 105 -11.13 -7.78 13.16
N VAL A 106 -10.22 -7.01 12.57
CA VAL A 106 -10.44 -5.58 12.31
C VAL A 106 -11.61 -5.38 11.34
N GLU A 107 -11.68 -6.16 10.26
CA GLU A 107 -12.78 -6.08 9.29
C GLU A 107 -14.14 -6.39 9.95
N ALA A 108 -14.23 -7.47 10.72
CA ALA A 108 -15.45 -7.84 11.45
C ALA A 108 -15.86 -6.75 12.47
N GLY A 109 -14.88 -6.10 13.11
CA GLY A 109 -15.11 -5.02 14.06
C GLY A 109 -15.67 -3.73 13.45
N THR A 110 -15.58 -3.55 12.12
CA THR A 110 -16.09 -2.33 11.46
C THR A 110 -17.60 -2.14 11.60
N ALA A 111 -18.37 -3.23 11.68
CA ALA A 111 -19.82 -3.20 11.91
C ALA A 111 -20.19 -2.51 13.25
N GLN A 112 -19.29 -2.57 14.23
CA GLN A 112 -19.47 -1.91 15.55
C GLN A 112 -19.00 -0.45 15.55
N CYS A 113 -18.45 0.03 14.44
CA CYS A 113 -17.87 1.37 14.27
C CYS A 113 -18.63 2.22 13.23
N GLY A 114 -19.42 1.62 12.33
CA GLY A 114 -20.16 2.30 11.26
C GLY A 114 -21.44 3.06 11.64
N LYS A 115 -21.61 3.44 12.92
CA LYS A 115 -22.75 4.24 13.41
C LYS A 115 -22.35 5.62 13.96
N ARG A 116 -21.14 6.09 13.67
CA ARG A 116 -20.63 7.38 14.17
C ARG A 116 -20.70 8.46 13.11
#